data_AF-A0A961JQS3-F1
#
_entry.id   AF-A0A961JQS3-F1
#
_cell.length_a   1.000
_cell.length_b   1.000
_cell.length_c   1.000
_cell.angle_alpha   90.00
_cell.angle_beta   90.00
_cell.angle_gamma   90.00
#
_symmetry.space_group_name_H-M   'P 1'
#
loop_
_entity.id
_entity.type
_entity.pdbx_description
1 polymer ?
#
loop_
_entity_poly.entity_id
_entity_poly.type
_entity_poly.pdbx_seq_one_letter_code
_entity_poly.pdbx_strand_id
1 'polypeptide(L)'
;MAVVTTLSDLIHDTFDLESVPPDPQRARGRVIFAIGTVANSATDSSGSTYVLADIPSNVLLHEDTFFDVAAWGFAQVVIGVEGDTDALVDQTKATENIVTPIAVGDAFHGKELWQVLGMAADPKGKIRLIASAGAGATGAGSMPFRIAYIAP
;
A
#
# COMPACT_ATOMS: atom_id res chain seq x y z
N MET A 1 0.15 -19.16 -32.91
CA MET A 1 0.38 -18.23 -31.79
C MET A 1 -0.26 -16.91 -32.18
N ALA A 2 -1.26 -16.42 -31.44
CA ALA A 2 -1.88 -15.14 -31.77
C ALA A 2 -0.84 -14.04 -31.51
N VAL A 3 -0.55 -13.21 -32.51
CA VAL A 3 0.25 -12.00 -32.32
C VAL A 3 -0.65 -11.00 -31.60
N VAL A 4 -0.36 -10.77 -30.33
CA VAL A 4 -1.05 -9.74 -29.53
C VAL A 4 -0.23 -8.47 -29.65
N THR A 5 -0.70 -7.54 -30.48
CA THR A 5 -0.21 -6.16 -30.51
C THR A 5 -1.00 -5.35 -29.50
N THR A 6 -0.58 -5.39 -28.24
CA THR A 6 -1.01 -4.42 -27.23
C THR A 6 -0.08 -3.21 -27.29
N LEU A 7 -0.66 -2.01 -27.34
CA LEU A 7 0.09 -0.78 -27.16
C LEU A 7 0.66 -0.77 -25.74
N SER A 8 1.94 -0.43 -25.59
CA SER A 8 2.49 -0.21 -24.26
C SER A 8 1.92 1.08 -23.68
N ASP A 9 1.77 1.08 -22.37
CA ASP A 9 1.26 2.14 -21.52
C ASP A 9 2.27 3.28 -21.26
N LEU A 10 3.50 3.15 -21.73
CA LEU A 10 4.54 4.16 -21.64
C LEU A 10 4.36 5.19 -22.76
N ILE A 11 4.72 6.45 -22.49
CA ILE A 11 4.85 7.45 -23.57
C ILE A 11 5.97 6.99 -24.51
N HIS A 12 5.61 6.67 -25.75
CA HIS A 12 6.55 6.10 -26.73
C HIS A 12 7.46 7.14 -27.38
N ASP A 13 7.03 8.40 -27.45
CA ASP A 13 7.80 9.47 -28.05
C ASP A 13 7.68 10.77 -27.23
N THR A 14 8.81 11.23 -26.68
CA THR A 14 8.89 12.49 -25.93
C THR A 14 8.70 13.73 -26.81
N PHE A 15 8.76 13.60 -28.13
CA PHE A 15 8.58 14.68 -29.10
C PHE A 15 7.21 14.68 -29.78
N ASP A 16 6.39 13.65 -29.56
CA ASP A 16 5.01 13.62 -29.99
C ASP A 16 4.10 14.21 -28.90
N LEU A 17 3.75 15.49 -29.06
CA LEU A 17 2.87 16.21 -28.13
C LEU A 17 1.42 15.69 -28.13
N GLU A 18 1.04 14.88 -29.12
CA GLU A 18 -0.28 14.26 -29.24
C GLU A 18 -0.30 12.81 -28.76
N SER A 19 0.86 12.22 -28.44
CA SER A 19 0.95 10.90 -27.80
C SER A 19 0.37 10.97 -26.39
N VAL A 20 -0.90 10.57 -26.25
CA VAL A 20 -1.57 10.43 -24.95
C VAL A 20 -1.39 8.99 -24.46
N PRO A 21 -0.66 8.76 -23.35
CA PRO A 21 -0.59 7.45 -22.74
C PRO A 21 -2.00 7.04 -22.26
N PRO A 22 -2.35 5.75 -22.33
CA PRO A 22 -3.70 5.27 -22.00
C PRO A 22 -4.16 5.66 -20.59
N ASP A 23 -3.21 5.86 -19.67
CA ASP A 23 -3.46 6.31 -18.31
C ASP A 23 -2.66 7.61 -18.00
N PRO A 24 -3.33 8.77 -17.91
CA PRO A 24 -2.67 10.04 -17.62
C PRO A 24 -2.09 10.09 -16.19
N GLN A 25 -2.63 9.31 -15.24
CA GLN A 25 -2.14 9.25 -13.87
C GLN A 25 -0.79 8.54 -13.80
N ARG A 26 -0.60 7.47 -14.59
CA ARG A 26 0.70 6.77 -14.71
C ARG A 26 1.76 7.63 -15.37
N ALA A 27 1.36 8.50 -16.30
CA ALA A 27 2.29 9.32 -17.05
C ALA A 27 2.62 10.69 -16.42
N ARG A 28 1.66 11.29 -15.71
CA ARG A 28 1.76 12.68 -15.21
C ARG A 28 1.20 12.88 -13.79
N GLY A 29 0.83 11.81 -13.10
CA GLY A 29 0.30 11.90 -11.76
C GLY A 29 1.31 12.46 -10.76
N ARG A 30 0.82 12.98 -9.64
CA ARG A 30 1.63 13.54 -8.57
C ARG A 30 1.88 12.50 -7.48
N VAL A 31 3.14 12.29 -7.12
CA VAL A 31 3.51 11.50 -5.95
C VAL A 31 3.14 12.26 -4.67
N ILE A 32 2.40 11.60 -3.79
CA ILE A 32 2.00 12.09 -2.48
C ILE A 32 2.51 11.11 -1.43
N PHE A 33 3.06 11.65 -0.35
CA PHE A 33 3.55 10.86 0.78
C PHE A 33 2.69 11.15 2.02
N ALA A 34 2.07 10.11 2.56
CA ALA A 34 1.48 10.11 3.89
C ALA A 34 2.47 9.46 4.86
N ILE A 35 3.02 10.25 5.78
CA ILE A 35 4.03 9.80 6.74
C ILE A 35 3.45 9.90 8.14
N GLY A 36 3.66 8.89 8.96
CA GLY A 36 3.18 8.87 10.33
C GLY A 36 3.89 7.82 11.18
N THR A 37 3.49 7.75 12.45
CA THR A 37 3.95 6.73 13.38
C THR A 37 2.75 6.26 14.19
N VAL A 38 2.56 4.95 14.28
CA VAL A 38 1.64 4.33 15.24
C VAL A 38 2.42 3.85 16.45
N ALA A 39 1.86 3.98 17.64
CA ALA A 39 2.42 3.41 18.86
C ALA A 39 1.42 2.45 19.52
N ASN A 40 1.93 1.35 20.08
CA ASN A 40 1.16 0.39 20.84
C ASN A 40 1.65 0.32 22.30
N SER A 41 0.72 0.07 23.22
CA SER A 41 1.03 -0.29 24.60
C SER A 41 1.33 -1.79 24.72
N ALA A 42 2.08 -2.17 25.76
CA ALA A 42 2.28 -3.57 26.13
C ALA A 42 0.98 -4.27 26.58
N THR A 43 -0.05 -3.50 26.91
CA THR A 43 -1.36 -4.00 27.34
C THR A 43 -2.35 -4.15 26.19
N ASP A 44 -1.97 -3.78 24.97
CA ASP A 44 -2.89 -3.82 23.84
C ASP A 44 -3.19 -5.28 23.46
N SER A 45 -4.48 -5.59 23.37
CA SER A 45 -4.98 -6.95 23.17
C SER A 45 -5.02 -7.34 21.69
N SER A 46 -5.26 -8.62 21.43
CA SER A 46 -5.70 -9.08 20.12
C SER A 46 -6.95 -8.30 19.68
N GLY A 47 -7.02 -7.95 18.39
CA GLY A 47 -8.10 -7.14 17.81
C GLY A 47 -7.89 -5.63 17.90
N SER A 48 -6.86 -5.14 18.60
CA SER A 48 -6.47 -3.72 18.55
C SER A 48 -6.24 -3.29 17.11
N THR A 49 -6.84 -2.16 16.74
CA THR A 49 -6.81 -1.63 15.37
C THR A 49 -6.36 -0.19 15.40
N TYR A 50 -5.39 0.15 14.55
CA TYR A 50 -4.80 1.48 14.45
C TYR A 50 -5.00 2.02 13.04
N VAL A 51 -5.59 3.21 12.93
CA VAL A 51 -5.81 3.87 11.64
C VAL A 51 -4.51 4.49 11.15
N LEU A 52 -4.07 4.13 9.95
CA LEU A 52 -2.85 4.62 9.33
C LEU A 52 -3.11 5.86 8.47
N ALA A 53 -4.02 5.73 7.50
CA ALA A 53 -4.37 6.82 6.58
C ALA A 53 -5.70 6.54 5.86
N ASP A 54 -6.40 7.62 5.48
CA ASP A 54 -7.54 7.56 4.55
C ASP A 54 -7.06 8.02 3.16
N ILE A 55 -6.98 7.10 2.20
CA ILE A 55 -6.40 7.32 0.87
C ILE A 55 -7.48 7.12 -0.21
N PRO A 56 -7.55 7.94 -1.27
CA PRO A 56 -8.50 7.70 -2.35
C PRO A 56 -8.29 6.32 -3.01
N SER A 57 -9.35 5.64 -3.39
CA SER A 57 -9.28 4.26 -3.89
C SER A 57 -8.58 4.12 -5.24
N ASN A 58 -8.68 5.15 -6.09
CA ASN A 58 -8.14 5.20 -7.44
C ASN A 58 -6.69 5.72 -7.53
N VAL A 59 -5.94 5.72 -6.42
CA VAL A 59 -4.52 6.09 -6.45
C VAL A 59 -3.66 4.88 -6.80
N LEU A 60 -2.54 5.09 -7.47
CA LEU A 60 -1.55 4.03 -7.68
C LEU A 60 -0.67 3.94 -6.45
N LEU A 61 -0.58 2.76 -5.84
CA LEU A 61 0.31 2.56 -4.69
C LEU A 61 1.76 2.45 -5.19
N HIS A 62 2.66 3.25 -4.61
CA HIS A 62 4.05 3.36 -5.03
C HIS A 62 4.96 2.46 -4.19
N GLU A 63 6.02 1.94 -4.79
CA GLU A 63 7.04 1.07 -4.18
C GLU A 63 7.79 1.71 -2.99
N ASP A 64 7.78 3.03 -2.88
CA ASP A 64 8.35 3.75 -1.72
C ASP A 64 7.54 3.59 -0.43
N THR A 65 6.40 2.90 -0.50
CA THR A 65 5.59 2.55 0.66
C THR A 65 6.35 1.58 1.55
N PHE A 66 6.51 1.92 2.83
CA PHE A 66 7.17 1.06 3.80
C PHE A 66 6.58 1.20 5.20
N PHE A 67 6.78 0.15 6.01
CA PHE A 67 6.48 0.10 7.43
C PHE A 67 7.73 -0.35 8.20
N ASP A 68 8.25 0.49 9.09
CA ASP A 68 9.35 0.13 9.97
C ASP A 68 8.78 -0.56 11.21
N VAL A 69 8.93 -1.89 11.25
CA VAL A 69 8.33 -2.77 12.25
C VAL A 69 9.35 -3.24 13.29
N ALA A 70 10.59 -2.74 13.24
CA ALA A 70 11.66 -3.16 14.15
C ALA A 70 11.26 -2.98 15.62
N ALA A 71 10.59 -1.87 15.93
CA ALA A 71 10.11 -1.53 17.26
C ALA A 71 8.62 -1.87 17.48
N TRP A 72 7.97 -2.61 16.57
CA TRP A 72 6.54 -2.93 16.70
C TRP A 72 6.30 -3.94 17.83
N GLY A 73 5.38 -3.65 18.74
CA GLY A 73 5.16 -4.45 19.95
C GLY A 73 4.47 -5.79 19.74
N PHE A 74 3.85 -5.98 18.57
CA PHE A 74 3.20 -7.23 18.17
C PHE A 74 4.18 -8.16 17.42
N ALA A 75 3.90 -9.46 17.46
CA ALA A 75 4.71 -10.48 16.79
C ALA A 75 4.40 -10.60 15.29
N GLN A 76 3.21 -10.15 14.87
CA GLN A 76 2.78 -10.11 13.47
C GLN A 76 2.58 -8.66 13.02
N VAL A 77 2.76 -8.46 11.71
CA VAL A 77 2.48 -7.21 11.01
C VAL A 77 1.31 -7.51 10.08
N VAL A 78 0.14 -7.00 10.44
CA VAL A 78 -1.11 -7.24 9.70
C VAL A 78 -1.68 -5.89 9.32
N ILE A 79 -1.66 -5.59 8.02
CA ILE A 79 -2.08 -4.30 7.47
C ILE A 79 -3.07 -4.55 6.34
N GLY A 80 -4.16 -3.81 6.35
CA GLY A 80 -5.24 -3.98 5.40
C GLY A 80 -6.32 -2.92 5.58
N VAL A 81 -7.56 -3.32 5.42
CA VAL A 81 -8.74 -2.45 5.48
C VAL A 81 -9.78 -3.00 6.47
N GLU A 82 -10.76 -2.17 6.82
CA GLU A 82 -11.90 -2.65 7.60
C GLU A 82 -12.63 -3.77 6.82
N GLY A 83 -12.65 -4.98 7.40
CA GLY A 83 -13.29 -6.17 6.81
C GLY A 83 -12.32 -7.17 6.16
N ASP A 84 -11.10 -6.75 5.82
CA ASP A 84 -10.02 -7.59 5.30
C ASP A 84 -8.68 -7.04 5.84
N THR A 85 -8.33 -7.51 7.05
CA THR A 85 -7.26 -6.93 7.86
C THR A 85 -5.85 -7.23 7.33
N ASP A 86 -5.72 -8.28 6.53
CA ASP A 86 -4.50 -8.86 5.96
C ASP A 86 -4.31 -8.57 4.46
N ALA A 87 -5.22 -7.78 3.86
CA ALA A 87 -5.24 -7.49 2.43
C ALA A 87 -3.93 -6.92 1.83
N LEU A 88 -3.14 -6.16 2.62
CA LEU A 88 -1.90 -5.52 2.12
C LEU A 88 -0.63 -6.22 2.61
N VAL A 89 -0.59 -6.57 3.89
CA VAL A 89 0.53 -7.24 4.53
C VAL A 89 0.00 -8.23 5.55
N ASP A 90 0.44 -9.48 5.45
CA ASP A 90 0.37 -10.45 6.54
C ASP A 90 1.69 -11.21 6.62
N GLN A 91 2.49 -10.86 7.63
CA GLN A 91 3.71 -11.60 7.92
C GLN A 91 4.11 -11.51 9.39
N THR A 92 4.96 -12.45 9.80
CA THR A 92 5.62 -12.39 11.10
C THR A 92 6.69 -11.31 11.12
N LYS A 93 6.76 -10.51 12.20
CA LYS A 93 7.78 -9.46 12.39
C LYS A 93 9.21 -10.00 12.31
N ALA A 94 9.43 -11.25 12.70
CA ALA A 94 10.76 -11.88 12.69
C ALA A 94 11.39 -11.99 11.29
N THR A 95 10.61 -11.80 10.23
CA THR A 95 11.07 -11.90 8.85
C THR A 95 11.89 -10.67 8.44
N GLU A 96 11.42 -9.46 8.75
CA GLU A 96 12.04 -8.21 8.29
C GLU A 96 11.79 -7.06 9.27
N ASN A 97 12.76 -6.13 9.33
CA ASN A 97 12.62 -4.90 10.12
C ASN A 97 11.86 -3.81 9.37
N ILE A 98 11.92 -3.82 8.03
CA ILE A 98 11.22 -2.88 7.17
C ILE A 98 10.39 -3.70 6.20
N VAL A 99 9.09 -3.47 6.19
CA VAL A 99 8.15 -4.16 5.31
C VAL A 99 7.80 -3.24 4.15
N THR A 100 8.07 -3.70 2.92
CA THR A 100 7.67 -3.02 1.68
C THR A 100 6.63 -3.87 0.95
N PRO A 101 5.33 -3.50 0.96
CA PRO A 101 4.27 -4.34 0.38
C PRO A 101 4.31 -4.41 -1.15
N ILE A 102 5.01 -3.49 -1.81
CA ILE A 102 5.19 -3.48 -3.26
C ILE A 102 6.67 -3.39 -3.57
N ALA A 103 7.17 -4.31 -4.38
CA ALA A 103 8.50 -4.25 -4.96
C ALA A 103 8.46 -3.73 -6.40
N VAL A 104 9.56 -3.15 -6.85
CA VAL A 104 9.72 -2.70 -8.24
C VAL A 104 9.61 -3.90 -9.19
N GLY A 105 8.67 -3.84 -10.14
CA GLY A 105 8.44 -4.91 -11.12
C GLY A 105 7.64 -6.11 -10.62
N ASP A 106 7.10 -6.04 -9.40
CA ASP A 106 6.18 -7.07 -8.89
C ASP A 106 4.78 -6.98 -9.56
N ALA A 107 3.96 -8.02 -9.40
CA ALA A 107 2.61 -8.11 -9.93
C ALA A 107 1.66 -6.98 -9.46
N PHE A 108 1.99 -6.31 -8.35
CA PHE A 108 1.27 -5.16 -7.82
C PHE A 108 1.85 -3.81 -8.23
N HIS A 109 3.00 -3.78 -8.91
CA HIS A 109 3.63 -2.55 -9.35
C HIS A 109 2.74 -1.81 -10.36
N GLY A 110 2.47 -0.52 -10.11
CA GLY A 110 1.68 0.33 -11.00
C GLY A 110 0.18 0.01 -11.01
N LYS A 111 -0.34 -0.66 -9.97
CA LYS A 111 -1.78 -0.91 -9.79
C LYS A 111 -2.43 0.08 -8.83
N GLU A 112 -3.73 0.27 -9.00
CA GLU A 112 -4.54 1.10 -8.11
C GLU A 112 -4.71 0.43 -6.73
N LEU A 113 -4.85 1.24 -5.68
CA LEU A 113 -4.91 0.78 -4.29
C LEU A 113 -5.99 -0.30 -4.08
N TRP A 114 -7.19 -0.12 -4.63
CA TRP A 114 -8.25 -1.13 -4.52
C TRP A 114 -7.89 -2.47 -5.17
N GLN A 115 -7.09 -2.47 -6.24
CA GLN A 115 -6.62 -3.69 -6.91
C GLN A 115 -5.52 -4.38 -6.11
N VAL A 116 -4.62 -3.60 -5.51
CA VAL A 116 -3.58 -4.12 -4.61
C VAL A 116 -4.21 -4.80 -3.41
N LEU A 117 -5.29 -4.22 -2.87
CA LEU A 117 -6.05 -4.78 -1.76
C LEU A 117 -7.02 -5.91 -2.16
N GLY A 118 -6.98 -6.38 -3.42
CA GLY A 118 -7.82 -7.49 -3.88
C GLY A 118 -9.33 -7.22 -3.94
N MET A 119 -9.75 -5.94 -3.91
CA MET A 119 -11.17 -5.59 -3.98
C MET A 119 -11.75 -5.94 -5.36
N ALA A 120 -13.02 -6.36 -5.40
CA ALA A 120 -13.66 -6.77 -6.65
C ALA A 120 -13.90 -5.60 -7.63
N ALA A 121 -14.05 -4.38 -7.13
CA ALA A 121 -14.26 -3.18 -7.91
C ALA A 121 -13.81 -1.93 -7.13
N ASP A 122 -13.54 -0.84 -7.84
CA ASP A 122 -13.24 0.46 -7.23
C ASP A 122 -14.44 0.97 -6.40
N PRO A 123 -14.30 1.19 -5.08
CA PRO A 123 -15.34 1.76 -4.24
C PRO A 123 -15.62 3.24 -4.51
N LYS A 124 -14.85 3.92 -5.38
CA LYS A 124 -15.00 5.33 -5.76
C LYS A 124 -15.05 6.28 -4.57
N GLY A 125 -14.17 6.04 -3.60
CA GLY A 125 -14.19 6.73 -2.32
C GLY A 125 -12.82 6.77 -1.67
N LYS A 126 -12.80 6.84 -0.34
CA LYS A 126 -11.57 6.69 0.44
C LYS A 126 -11.51 5.29 1.02
N ILE A 127 -10.34 4.69 0.94
CA ILE A 127 -9.98 3.45 1.60
C ILE A 127 -9.19 3.82 2.85
N ARG A 128 -9.68 3.34 4.00
CA ARG A 128 -8.97 3.47 5.27
C ARG A 128 -8.03 2.30 5.44
N LEU A 129 -6.73 2.60 5.46
CA LEU A 129 -5.71 1.62 5.81
C LEU A 129 -5.58 1.52 7.32
N ILE A 130 -5.57 0.30 7.82
CA ILE A 130 -5.46 -0.02 9.24
C ILE A 130 -4.31 -1.01 9.47
N ALA A 131 -3.64 -0.88 10.61
CA ALA A 131 -2.82 -1.93 11.18
C ALA A 131 -3.65 -2.63 12.26
N SER A 132 -3.66 -3.96 12.25
CA SER A 132 -4.44 -4.77 13.20
C SER A 132 -3.55 -5.74 13.97
N ALA A 133 -3.99 -6.08 15.18
CA ALA A 133 -3.31 -7.03 16.05
C ALA A 133 -3.95 -8.41 15.98
N GLY A 134 -3.29 -9.37 15.33
CA GLY A 134 -3.74 -10.78 15.34
C GLY A 134 -3.61 -11.46 16.71
N ALA A 135 -2.69 -10.97 17.55
CA ALA A 135 -2.44 -11.46 18.91
C ALA A 135 -2.17 -10.28 19.86
N GLY A 136 -2.15 -10.53 21.17
CA GLY A 136 -1.78 -9.50 22.16
C GLY A 136 -0.34 -9.03 22.00
N ALA A 137 -0.09 -7.76 22.36
CA ALA A 137 1.25 -7.19 22.32
C ALA A 137 2.19 -7.93 23.28
N THR A 138 3.41 -8.19 22.82
CA THR A 138 4.50 -8.74 23.66
C THR A 138 5.27 -7.65 24.42
N GLY A 139 5.10 -6.39 24.00
CA GLY A 139 5.72 -5.23 24.59
C GLY A 139 5.15 -3.95 23.98
N ALA A 140 5.48 -2.81 24.60
CA ALA A 140 5.18 -1.50 24.02
C ALA A 140 6.10 -1.24 22.83
N GLY A 141 5.63 -0.49 21.85
CA GLY A 141 6.33 -0.33 20.60
C GLY A 141 5.81 0.79 19.72
N SER A 142 6.45 0.95 18.58
CA SER A 142 6.05 1.91 17.55
C SER A 142 6.37 1.40 16.16
N MET A 143 5.57 1.83 15.19
CA MET A 143 5.76 1.56 13.77
C MET A 143 5.69 2.88 12.99
N PRO A 144 6.84 3.51 12.71
CA PRO A 144 6.93 4.56 11.71
C PRO A 144 6.59 4.01 10.33
N PHE A 145 5.89 4.78 9.52
CA PHE A 145 5.47 4.37 8.20
C PHE A 145 5.45 5.52 7.20
N ARG A 146 5.56 5.15 5.93
CA ARG A 146 5.32 6.03 4.79
C ARG A 146 4.45 5.27 3.80
N ILE A 147 3.34 5.87 3.41
CA ILE A 147 2.50 5.40 2.33
C ILE A 147 2.67 6.38 1.17
N ALA A 148 3.30 5.89 0.10
CA ALA A 148 3.58 6.65 -1.10
C ALA A 148 2.56 6.27 -2.18
N TYR A 149 1.89 7.24 -2.78
CA TYR A 149 0.92 6.97 -3.83
C TYR A 149 0.91 8.07 -4.89
N ILE A 150 0.56 7.70 -6.12
CA ILE A 150 0.41 8.64 -7.24
C ILE A 150 -1.08 8.93 -7.40
N ALA A 151 -1.45 10.20 -7.26
CA ALA A 151 -2.80 10.69 -7.50
C ALA A 151 -2.89 11.41 -8.86
N PRO A 152 -4.08 11.41 -9.51
CA PRO A 152 -4.31 12.15 -10.75
C PRO A 152 -4.24 13.68 -10.58
#